data_AF-A0A260A7W0-F1
#
_entry.id   AF-A0A260A7W0-F1
#
_cell.length_a   1.000
_cell.length_b   1.000
_cell.length_c   1.000
_cell.angle_alpha   90.00
_cell.angle_beta   90.00
_cell.angle_gamma   90.00
#
_symmetry.space_group_name_H-M   'P 1'
#
loop_
_entity.id
_entity.type
_entity.pdbx_description
1 polymer ?
#
loop_
_entity_poly.entity_id
_entity_poly.type
_entity_poly.pdbx_seq_one_letter_code
_entity_poly.pdbx_strand_id
1 'polypeptide(L)'
;MVRKEFLSKFLTSKTLPKGAAKGITDTLVEEPGLLTQNKASEHLAELLGVTVDKPATERWGDWKERAARDALAPVIDKASDTRAQVILLAQILAAYEARMSGTGKDWWKRSGYGNQDNYLDLLVEHGYDLTPVEQVAAGTLTPEQGYDALTAPTQESITD
;
A
#
# COMPACT_ATOMS: atom_id res chain seq x y z
N MET A 1 -9.07 0.01 8.90
CA MET A 1 -8.47 -0.81 7.82
C MET A 1 -6.98 -0.83 8.12
N VAL A 2 -6.52 -1.87 8.81
CA VAL A 2 -5.30 -1.85 9.63
C VAL A 2 -4.04 -1.54 8.82
N ARG A 3 -3.91 -2.08 7.60
CA ARG A 3 -2.75 -1.87 6.73
C ARG A 3 -2.53 -0.42 6.33
N LYS A 4 -3.56 0.28 5.82
CA LYS A 4 -3.39 1.70 5.41
C LYS A 4 -3.08 2.61 6.59
N GLU A 5 -3.64 2.33 7.76
CA GLU A 5 -3.31 3.05 9.00
C GLU A 5 -1.84 2.85 9.38
N PHE A 6 -1.33 1.61 9.30
CA PHE A 6 0.10 1.32 9.46
C PHE A 6 0.95 2.08 8.44
N LEU A 7 0.60 2.03 7.15
CA LEU A 7 1.33 2.70 6.08
C LEU A 7 1.42 4.22 6.29
N SER A 8 0.30 4.87 6.59
CA SER A 8 0.28 6.31 6.87
C SER A 8 1.19 6.68 8.03
N LYS A 9 1.23 5.87 9.09
CA LYS A 9 2.18 6.06 10.20
C LYS A 9 3.63 5.80 9.78
N PHE A 10 3.88 4.70 9.09
CA PHE A 10 5.21 4.28 8.62
C PHE A 10 5.85 5.33 7.70
N LEU A 11 5.05 5.95 6.83
CA LEU A 11 5.47 6.97 5.88
C LEU A 11 5.67 8.37 6.51
N THR A 12 5.46 8.54 7.82
CA THR A 12 5.87 9.76 8.55
C THR A 12 7.37 9.81 8.82
N SER A 13 8.09 8.72 8.53
CA SER A 13 9.54 8.66 8.66
C SER A 13 10.25 9.79 7.88
N LYS A 14 11.30 10.35 8.51
CA LYS A 14 12.10 11.43 7.91
C LYS A 14 13.05 10.93 6.84
N THR A 15 13.55 9.71 7.03
CA THR A 15 14.54 9.04 6.18
C THR A 15 13.96 7.75 5.63
N LEU A 16 14.48 7.32 4.48
CA LEU A 16 14.13 6.02 3.91
C LEU A 16 14.38 4.91 4.97
N PRO A 17 13.38 4.08 5.29
CA PRO A 17 13.57 2.94 6.18
C PRO A 17 14.67 2.00 5.67
N LYS A 18 15.42 1.39 6.59
CA LYS A 18 16.47 0.43 6.25
C LYS A 18 15.87 -0.72 5.44
N GLY A 19 16.56 -1.18 4.38
CA GLY A 19 16.07 -2.27 3.53
C GLY A 19 15.13 -1.82 2.41
N ALA A 20 14.36 -0.74 2.60
CA ALA A 20 13.37 -0.27 1.63
C ALA A 20 13.96 0.13 0.26
N ALA A 21 15.21 0.59 0.20
CA ALA A 21 15.87 0.90 -1.08
C ALA A 21 15.98 -0.33 -2.00
N LYS A 22 16.26 -1.51 -1.43
CA LYS A 22 16.33 -2.77 -2.17
C LYS A 22 14.93 -3.16 -2.67
N GLY A 23 13.92 -3.06 -1.80
CA GLY A 23 12.52 -3.30 -2.17
C GLY A 23 12.04 -2.40 -3.30
N ILE A 24 12.34 -1.09 -3.25
CA ILE A 24 12.05 -0.14 -4.34
C ILE A 24 12.69 -0.62 -5.66
N THR A 25 13.97 -0.97 -5.61
CA THR A 25 14.72 -1.37 -6.81
C THR A 25 14.18 -2.66 -7.41
N ASP A 26 13.94 -3.67 -6.56
CA ASP A 26 13.37 -4.95 -6.94
C ASP A 26 11.99 -4.78 -7.61
N THR A 27 11.09 -4.01 -6.97
CA THR A 27 9.77 -3.73 -7.54
C THR A 27 9.86 -3.01 -8.88
N LEU A 28 10.76 -2.04 -9.07
CA LEU A 28 10.86 -1.33 -10.35
C LEU A 28 11.45 -2.19 -11.47
N VAL A 29 12.29 -3.19 -11.14
CA VAL A 29 12.85 -4.14 -12.11
C VAL A 29 11.81 -5.18 -12.51
N GLU A 30 11.14 -5.80 -11.54
CA GLU A 30 10.17 -6.88 -11.79
C GLU A 30 8.81 -6.36 -12.26
N GLU A 31 8.38 -5.20 -11.76
CA GLU A 31 7.04 -4.64 -11.96
C GLU A 31 7.06 -3.18 -12.49
N PRO A 32 7.73 -2.89 -13.62
CA PRO A 32 7.83 -1.52 -14.14
C PRO A 32 6.48 -0.88 -14.50
N GLY A 33 5.46 -1.70 -14.77
CA GLY A 33 4.09 -1.25 -15.05
C GLY A 33 3.26 -0.89 -13.81
N LEU A 34 3.74 -1.19 -12.59
CA LEU A 34 2.96 -1.04 -11.35
C LEU A 34 2.43 0.38 -11.16
N LEU A 35 3.25 1.39 -11.45
CA LEU A 35 2.94 2.80 -11.24
C LEU A 35 1.90 3.35 -12.23
N THR A 36 1.71 2.73 -13.39
CA THR A 36 0.84 3.26 -14.46
C THR A 36 -0.54 2.60 -14.50
N GLN A 37 -0.73 1.47 -13.80
CA GLN A 37 -1.90 0.62 -13.99
C GLN A 37 -3.04 0.82 -12.99
N ASN A 38 -2.83 1.46 -11.83
CA ASN A 38 -3.71 1.24 -10.68
C ASN A 38 -4.31 2.47 -9.98
N LYS A 39 -4.33 3.69 -10.54
CA LYS A 39 -4.71 4.89 -9.77
C LYS A 39 -3.80 5.15 -8.54
N ALA A 40 -2.49 4.99 -8.76
CA ALA A 40 -1.51 5.09 -7.69
C ALA A 40 -1.42 6.50 -7.07
N SER A 41 -1.82 7.55 -7.79
CA SER A 41 -1.70 8.93 -7.29
C SER A 41 -2.78 9.22 -6.24
N GLU A 42 -4.01 8.73 -6.45
CA GLU A 42 -5.10 8.82 -5.46
C GLU A 42 -4.68 8.17 -4.13
N HIS A 43 -4.12 6.96 -4.20
CA HIS A 43 -3.64 6.24 -3.01
C HIS A 43 -2.41 6.89 -2.38
N LEU A 44 -1.51 7.47 -3.17
CA LEU A 44 -0.36 8.20 -2.62
C LEU A 44 -0.82 9.43 -1.83
N ALA A 45 -1.78 10.19 -2.37
CA ALA A 45 -2.35 11.33 -1.67
C ALA A 45 -3.04 10.90 -0.37
N GLU A 46 -3.81 9.81 -0.37
CA GLU A 46 -4.42 9.23 0.83
C GLU A 46 -3.35 8.86 1.87
N LEU A 47 -2.33 8.10 1.49
CA LEU A 47 -1.29 7.64 2.42
C LEU A 47 -0.47 8.79 3.03
N LEU A 48 -0.24 9.86 2.27
CA LEU A 48 0.46 11.05 2.73
C LEU A 48 -0.44 12.08 3.43
N GLY A 49 -1.74 11.82 3.54
CA GLY A 49 -2.70 12.74 4.15
C GLY A 49 -2.92 14.04 3.36
N VAL A 50 -2.76 13.99 2.04
CA VAL A 50 -2.94 15.12 1.14
C VAL A 50 -4.39 15.17 0.66
N THR A 51 -5.07 16.30 0.92
CA THR A 51 -6.43 16.51 0.45
C THR A 51 -6.46 16.68 -1.08
N VAL A 52 -7.35 15.94 -1.73
CA VAL A 52 -7.59 16.02 -3.18
C VAL A 52 -8.96 16.62 -3.43
N ASP A 53 -8.98 17.90 -3.80
CA ASP A 53 -10.22 18.62 -4.05
C ASP A 53 -10.78 18.35 -5.45
N LYS A 54 -12.11 18.38 -5.57
CA LYS A 54 -12.78 18.32 -6.87
C LYS A 54 -12.45 19.60 -7.66
N PRO A 55 -11.96 19.49 -8.91
CA PRO A 55 -11.65 20.66 -9.71
C PRO A 55 -12.92 21.47 -10.01
N ALA A 56 -12.79 22.79 -10.02
CA ALA A 56 -13.89 23.71 -10.29
C ALA A 56 -14.42 23.61 -11.73
N THR A 57 -13.56 23.22 -12.68
CA THR A 57 -13.92 22.95 -14.07
C THR A 57 -14.04 21.45 -14.31
N GLU A 58 -15.07 21.04 -15.04
CA GLU A 58 -15.23 19.66 -15.49
C GLU A 58 -14.00 19.23 -16.32
N ARG A 59 -13.41 18.09 -15.96
CA ARG A 59 -12.27 17.50 -16.67
C ARG A 59 -12.72 16.17 -17.26
N TRP A 60 -12.37 15.95 -18.53
CA TRP A 60 -12.57 14.67 -19.19
C TRP A 60 -11.56 13.62 -18.69
N GLY A 61 -11.99 12.38 -18.54
CA GLY A 61 -11.18 11.26 -18.04
C GLY A 61 -11.20 11.09 -16.52
N ASP A 62 -10.22 10.38 -15.98
CA ASP A 62 -10.10 10.14 -14.53
C ASP A 62 -9.59 11.40 -13.80
N TRP A 63 -10.52 12.30 -13.49
CA TRP A 63 -10.20 13.59 -12.90
C TRP A 63 -9.51 13.46 -11.53
N LYS A 64 -9.80 12.39 -10.77
CA LYS A 64 -9.27 12.20 -9.42
C LYS A 64 -7.76 11.92 -9.45
N GLU A 65 -7.32 11.05 -10.35
CA GLU A 65 -5.90 10.76 -10.55
C GLU A 65 -5.11 12.03 -10.91
N ARG A 66 -5.66 12.86 -11.80
CA ARG A 66 -5.01 14.11 -12.18
C ARG A 66 -5.02 15.12 -11.02
N ALA A 67 -6.14 15.28 -10.32
CA ALA A 67 -6.23 16.18 -9.17
C ALA A 67 -5.28 15.75 -8.04
N ALA A 68 -5.09 14.45 -7.82
CA ALA A 68 -4.14 13.93 -6.85
C ALA A 68 -2.69 14.31 -7.21
N ARG A 69 -2.30 14.20 -8.50
CA ARG A 69 -0.98 14.66 -8.97
C ARG A 69 -0.79 16.17 -8.77
N ASP A 70 -1.80 16.97 -9.10
CA ASP A 70 -1.78 18.42 -8.90
C ASP A 70 -1.61 18.75 -7.39
N ALA A 71 -2.28 18.01 -6.50
CA ALA A 71 -2.18 18.19 -5.05
C ALA A 71 -0.86 17.70 -4.44
N LEU A 72 -0.24 16.67 -5.01
CA LEU A 72 1.05 16.12 -4.58
C LEU A 72 2.24 16.97 -5.03
N ALA A 73 2.14 17.69 -6.14
CA ALA A 73 3.20 18.54 -6.66
C ALA A 73 3.85 19.45 -5.59
N PRO A 74 3.10 20.27 -4.81
CA PRO A 74 3.70 21.12 -3.78
C PRO A 74 4.31 20.34 -2.60
N VAL A 75 3.92 19.08 -2.36
CA VAL A 75 4.52 18.21 -1.34
C VAL A 75 5.89 17.74 -1.82
N ILE A 76 6.02 17.38 -3.09
CA ILE A 76 7.26 16.98 -3.73
C ILE A 76 8.23 18.18 -3.81
N ASP A 77 7.74 19.34 -4.24
CA ASP A 77 8.55 20.55 -4.43
C ASP A 77 9.21 21.04 -3.13
N LYS A 78 8.56 20.79 -1.98
CA LYS A 78 9.05 21.14 -0.64
C LYS A 78 9.87 20.04 0.03
N ALA A 79 9.95 18.86 -0.57
CA ALA A 79 10.65 17.73 0.03
C ALA A 79 12.17 17.94 -0.07
N SER A 80 12.89 17.66 1.02
CA SER A 80 14.33 17.44 0.93
C SER A 80 14.62 16.14 0.19
N ASP A 81 15.83 15.95 -0.33
CA ASP A 81 16.25 14.70 -0.99
C ASP A 81 15.95 13.46 -0.14
N THR A 82 16.24 13.54 1.16
CA THR A 82 15.96 12.47 2.12
C THR A 82 14.45 12.17 2.22
N ARG A 83 13.60 13.21 2.22
CA ARG A 83 12.15 13.02 2.25
C ARG A 83 11.60 12.54 0.91
N ALA A 84 12.18 12.98 -0.20
CA ALA A 84 11.83 12.53 -1.55
C ALA A 84 12.02 11.02 -1.72
N GLN A 85 13.05 10.43 -1.09
CA GLN A 85 13.21 8.98 -1.05
C GLN A 85 12.07 8.26 -0.30
N VAL A 86 11.55 8.85 0.79
CA VAL A 86 10.38 8.28 1.48
C VAL A 86 9.11 8.42 0.63
N ILE A 87 8.96 9.53 -0.09
CA ILE A 87 7.86 9.71 -1.05
C ILE A 87 7.96 8.71 -2.19
N LEU A 88 9.17 8.39 -2.67
CA LEU A 88 9.40 7.33 -3.65
C LEU A 88 8.95 5.96 -3.13
N LEU A 89 9.28 5.62 -1.87
CA LEU A 89 8.74 4.42 -1.23
C LEU A 89 7.21 4.46 -1.20
N ALA A 90 6.64 5.57 -0.70
CA ALA A 90 5.19 5.75 -0.62
C ALA A 90 4.49 5.55 -1.96
N GLN A 91 5.09 6.00 -3.07
CA GLN A 91 4.56 5.85 -4.41
C GLN A 91 4.41 4.38 -4.83
N ILE A 92 5.38 3.53 -4.45
CA ILE A 92 5.33 2.09 -4.72
C ILE A 92 4.28 1.42 -3.83
N LEU A 93 4.26 1.71 -2.53
CA LEU A 93 3.27 1.15 -1.60
C LEU A 93 1.84 1.56 -1.99
N ALA A 94 1.65 2.81 -2.41
CA ALA A 94 0.38 3.31 -2.93
C ALA A 94 -0.07 2.54 -4.17
N ALA A 95 0.84 2.20 -5.08
CA ALA A 95 0.50 1.45 -6.29
C ALA A 95 0.08 0.01 -5.97
N TYR A 96 0.73 -0.64 -5.00
CA TYR A 96 0.29 -1.93 -4.46
C TYR A 96 -1.09 -1.83 -3.79
N GLU A 97 -1.30 -0.84 -2.93
CA GLU A 97 -2.61 -0.58 -2.30
C GLU A 97 -3.71 -0.41 -3.34
N ALA A 98 -3.42 0.33 -4.41
CA ALA A 98 -4.37 0.59 -5.45
C ALA A 98 -4.68 -0.69 -6.27
N ARG A 99 -3.66 -1.51 -6.57
CA ARG A 99 -3.82 -2.84 -7.18
C ARG A 99 -4.71 -3.76 -6.32
N MET A 100 -4.48 -3.80 -5.00
CA MET A 100 -5.26 -4.62 -4.07
C MET A 100 -6.67 -4.08 -3.81
N SER A 101 -6.92 -2.80 -4.08
CA SER A 101 -8.23 -2.18 -3.93
C SER A 101 -9.20 -2.44 -5.11
N GLY A 102 -8.73 -3.11 -6.17
CA GLY A 102 -9.49 -3.38 -7.39
C GLY A 102 -10.82 -4.13 -7.18
N THR A 103 -11.66 -4.14 -8.22
CA THR A 103 -13.10 -4.45 -8.23
C THR A 103 -13.54 -5.89 -7.84
N GLY A 104 -12.68 -6.68 -7.21
CA GLY A 104 -13.05 -7.97 -6.64
C GLY A 104 -12.45 -8.10 -5.25
N LYS A 105 -13.24 -8.55 -4.27
CA LYS A 105 -12.79 -8.91 -2.91
C LYS A 105 -11.85 -10.15 -2.89
N ASP A 106 -11.20 -10.41 -4.01
CA ASP A 106 -10.45 -11.60 -4.38
C ASP A 106 -8.96 -11.27 -4.63
N TRP A 107 -8.49 -10.06 -4.31
CA TRP A 107 -7.09 -9.67 -4.47
C TRP A 107 -6.13 -10.66 -3.77
N TRP A 108 -6.55 -11.20 -2.62
CA TRP A 108 -5.80 -12.18 -1.84
C TRP A 108 -5.64 -13.54 -2.54
N LYS A 109 -6.51 -13.86 -3.51
CA LYS A 109 -6.42 -15.10 -4.31
C LYS A 109 -5.29 -15.07 -5.35
N ARG A 110 -4.69 -13.90 -5.57
CA ARG A 110 -3.62 -13.68 -6.54
C ARG A 110 -2.22 -13.85 -5.92
N SER A 111 -2.06 -14.86 -5.06
CA SER A 111 -0.76 -15.17 -4.46
C SER A 111 0.30 -15.42 -5.54
N GLY A 112 1.49 -14.85 -5.38
CA GLY A 112 2.60 -14.93 -6.35
C GLY A 112 2.40 -14.13 -7.66
N TYR A 113 1.29 -13.41 -7.83
CA TYR A 113 1.10 -12.53 -8.99
C TYR A 113 1.51 -11.10 -8.64
N GLY A 114 2.30 -10.48 -9.51
CA GLY A 114 2.57 -9.05 -9.44
C GLY A 114 3.40 -8.63 -8.22
N ASN A 115 4.24 -9.52 -7.71
CA ASN A 115 5.17 -9.25 -6.60
C ASN A 115 4.48 -8.72 -5.33
N GLN A 116 3.26 -9.19 -5.05
CA GLN A 116 2.43 -8.76 -3.92
C GLN A 116 2.94 -9.34 -2.58
N ASP A 117 3.52 -10.53 -2.63
CA ASP A 117 4.29 -11.15 -1.56
C ASP A 117 5.47 -10.27 -1.12
N ASN A 118 6.30 -9.79 -2.04
CA ASN A 118 7.40 -8.88 -1.68
C ASN A 118 6.91 -7.58 -1.01
N TYR A 119 5.74 -7.08 -1.41
CA TYR A 119 5.10 -5.96 -0.73
C TYR A 119 4.72 -6.31 0.71
N LEU A 120 4.07 -7.45 0.94
CA LEU A 120 3.66 -7.87 2.28
C LEU A 120 4.86 -8.21 3.18
N ASP A 121 5.89 -8.85 2.63
CA ASP A 121 7.14 -9.15 3.32
C ASP A 121 7.86 -7.88 3.77
N LEU A 122 7.90 -6.85 2.90
CA LEU A 122 8.45 -5.54 3.27
C LEU A 122 7.69 -4.93 4.45
N LEU A 123 6.36 -5.08 4.52
CA LEU A 123 5.60 -4.57 5.67
C LEU A 123 5.94 -5.34 6.95
N VAL A 124 6.07 -6.66 6.87
CA VAL A 124 6.45 -7.53 8.00
C VAL A 124 7.84 -7.17 8.52
N GLU A 125 8.82 -6.95 7.61
CA GLU A 125 10.17 -6.49 7.99
C GLU A 125 10.13 -5.18 8.80
N HIS A 126 9.10 -4.37 8.57
CA HIS A 126 8.87 -3.09 9.26
C HIS A 126 7.86 -3.16 10.40
N GLY A 127 7.49 -4.37 10.83
CA GLY A 127 6.67 -4.60 12.04
C GLY A 127 5.16 -4.52 11.81
N TYR A 128 4.69 -4.74 10.59
CA TYR A 128 3.26 -4.94 10.33
C TYR A 128 2.88 -6.41 10.52
N ASP A 129 1.86 -6.66 11.34
CA ASP A 129 1.29 -7.99 11.51
C ASP A 129 0.24 -8.26 10.43
N LEU A 130 0.50 -9.25 9.58
CA LEU A 130 -0.43 -9.65 8.52
C LEU A 130 -1.71 -10.24 9.13
N THR A 131 -2.86 -9.75 8.69
CA THR A 131 -4.17 -10.39 8.93
C THR A 131 -4.21 -11.78 8.27
N PRO A 132 -5.11 -12.69 8.67
CA PRO A 132 -5.21 -14.01 8.04
C PRO A 132 -5.37 -13.97 6.51
N VAL A 133 -6.14 -13.00 6.00
CA VAL A 133 -6.32 -12.80 4.54
C VAL A 133 -5.00 -12.40 3.87
N GLU A 134 -4.21 -11.54 4.50
CA GLU A 134 -2.90 -11.13 4.00
C GLU A 134 -1.87 -12.25 4.11
N GLN A 135 -1.94 -13.09 5.14
CA GLN A 135 -1.08 -14.28 5.26
C GLN A 135 -1.35 -15.30 4.14
N VAL A 136 -2.62 -15.47 3.74
CA VAL A 136 -2.95 -16.27 2.54
C VAL A 136 -2.39 -15.61 1.28
N ALA A 137 -2.54 -14.29 1.16
CA ALA A 137 -2.05 -13.54 0.02
C ALA A 137 -0.50 -13.61 -0.12
N ALA A 138 0.22 -13.62 1.00
CA ALA A 138 1.66 -13.83 1.09
C ALA A 138 2.09 -15.29 0.91
N GLY A 139 1.15 -16.24 0.83
CA GLY A 139 1.45 -17.67 0.72
C GLY A 139 1.88 -18.34 2.02
N THR A 140 1.80 -17.64 3.17
CA THR A 140 2.12 -18.17 4.50
C THR A 140 1.04 -19.12 5.02
N LEU A 141 -0.22 -18.91 4.63
CA LEU A 141 -1.36 -19.77 4.94
C LEU A 141 -2.04 -20.27 3.66
N THR A 142 -2.64 -21.46 3.73
CA THR A 142 -3.61 -21.88 2.71
C THR A 142 -4.95 -21.14 2.89
N PRO A 143 -5.81 -21.03 1.86
CA PRO A 143 -7.13 -20.44 2.00
C PRO A 143 -7.98 -21.06 3.13
N GLU A 144 -7.87 -22.37 3.33
CA GLU A 144 -8.57 -23.11 4.39
C GLU A 144 -8.06 -22.67 5.77
N GLN A 145 -6.73 -22.63 5.96
CA GLN A 145 -6.12 -22.17 7.21
C GLN A 145 -6.48 -20.71 7.52
N GLY A 146 -6.52 -19.84 6.49
CA GLY A 146 -6.96 -18.46 6.63
C GLY A 146 -8.42 -18.34 7.04
N TYR A 147 -9.30 -19.20 6.50
CA TYR A 147 -10.70 -19.26 6.89
C TYR A 147 -10.87 -19.74 8.34
N ASP A 148 -10.16 -20.79 8.73
CA ASP A 148 -10.19 -21.31 10.10
C ASP A 148 -9.71 -20.24 11.10
N ALA A 149 -8.63 -19.51 10.79
CA ALA A 149 -8.13 -18.43 11.63
C ALA A 149 -9.11 -17.26 11.78
N LEU A 150 -9.96 -16.99 10.79
CA LEU A 150 -10.98 -15.94 10.85
C LEU A 150 -12.26 -16.37 11.59
N THR A 151 -12.51 -17.68 11.69
CA THR A 151 -13.76 -18.23 12.23
C THR A 151 -13.59 -18.93 13.57
N ALA A 152 -12.35 -19.16 14.01
CA ALA A 152 -12.05 -19.65 15.34
C ALA A 152 -12.65 -18.71 16.40
N PRO A 153 -13.41 -19.23 17.38
CA PRO A 153 -13.95 -18.41 18.45
C PRO A 153 -12.79 -17.80 19.24
N THR A 154 -12.75 -16.47 19.32
CA THR A 154 -11.84 -15.77 20.22
C THR A 154 -12.07 -16.31 21.62
N GLN A 155 -11.09 -16.99 22.21
CA GLN A 155 -11.17 -17.38 23.62
C GLN A 155 -11.23 -16.09 24.44
N GLU A 156 -12.44 -15.65 24.80
CA GLU A 156 -12.63 -14.73 25.91
C GLU A 156 -12.02 -15.41 27.14
N SER A 157 -10.94 -14.83 27.65
CA SER A 157 -10.36 -15.23 28.92
C SER A 157 -11.40 -15.02 30.02
N ILE A 158 -12.08 -16.09 30.39
CA ILE A 158 -12.79 -16.18 31.67
C ILE A 158 -11.68 -16.24 32.73
N THR A 159 -11.32 -15.07 33.27
CA THR A 159 -10.61 -14.99 34.54
C THR A 159 -11.63 -15.18 35.65
N ASP A 160 -11.53 -16.32 36.34
CA ASP A 160 -12.06 -16.56 37.70
C ASP A 160 -11.42 -15.61 38.73
#